data_AF-A0A7Y6XMJ0-F1
#
_entry.id   AF-A0A7Y6XMJ0-F1
#
_cell.length_a   1.000
_cell.length_b   1.000
_cell.length_c   1.000
_cell.angle_alpha   90.00
_cell.angle_beta   90.00
_cell.angle_gamma   90.00
#
_symmetry.space_group_name_H-M   'P 1'
#
loop_
_entity.id
_entity.type
_entity.pdbx_description
1 polymer ?
#
loop_
_entity_poly.entity_id
_entity_poly.type
_entity_poly.pdbx_seq_one_letter_code
_entity_poly.pdbx_strand_id
1 'polypeptide(L)' 'DIAGPLTESILMGNLALRSFDIQKKEGNRTTYPGRYIKLLWDGPNMKITNFDEANQFVKRDYRTGW' A
#
# COMPACT_ATOMS: atom_id res chain seq x y z
N ASP A 1 1.89 21.61 -13.59
CA ASP A 1 2.25 20.41 -12.81
C ASP A 1 0.96 19.79 -12.25
N ILE A 2 0.24 19.00 -13.06
CA ILE A 2 -1.04 18.35 -12.67
C ILE A 2 -1.03 16.91 -13.22
N ALA A 3 0.11 16.24 -13.10
CA ALA A 3 0.26 14.82 -13.41
C ALA A 3 0.50 13.98 -12.15
N GLY A 4 0.91 14.61 -11.04
CA GLY A 4 1.07 13.97 -9.72
C GLY A 4 -0.20 13.32 -9.16
N PRO A 5 -1.34 14.03 -9.02
CA PRO A 5 -2.48 13.47 -8.30
C PRO A 5 -3.18 12.30 -9.01
N LEU A 6 -3.11 12.25 -10.35
CA LEU A 6 -3.70 11.16 -11.13
C LEU A 6 -2.84 9.90 -11.06
N THR A 7 -1.51 10.05 -11.18
CA THR A 7 -0.59 8.91 -11.12
C THR A 7 -0.54 8.31 -9.72
N GLU A 8 -0.59 9.13 -8.67
CA GLU A 8 -0.74 8.67 -7.29
C GLU A 8 -2.03 7.88 -7.08
N SER A 9 -3.16 8.35 -7.62
CA SER A 9 -4.45 7.65 -7.50
C SER A 9 -4.42 6.26 -8.14
N ILE A 10 -3.75 6.11 -9.29
CA ILE A 10 -3.58 4.82 -9.97
C ILE A 10 -2.68 3.87 -9.15
N LEU A 11 -1.58 4.39 -8.59
CA LEU A 11 -0.70 3.62 -7.71
C LEU A 11 -1.43 3.14 -6.46
N MET A 12 -2.24 4.03 -5.87
CA MET A 12 -3.05 3.72 -4.70
C MET A 12 -4.13 2.68 -4.97
N GLY A 13 -4.77 2.71 -6.14
CA GLY A 13 -5.73 1.69 -6.56
C GLY A 13 -5.10 0.30 -6.71
N ASN A 14 -3.93 0.23 -7.35
CA ASN A 14 -3.18 -1.03 -7.50
C ASN A 14 -2.73 -1.58 -6.14
N LEU A 15 -2.24 -0.70 -5.27
CA LEU A 15 -1.85 -1.05 -3.92
C LEU A 15 -3.04 -1.60 -3.11
N ALA A 16 -4.20 -0.94 -3.16
CA ALA A 16 -5.39 -1.37 -2.44
C ALA A 16 -5.83 -2.78 -2.87
N LEU A 17 -5.80 -3.06 -4.17
CA LEU A 17 -6.13 -4.39 -4.69
C LEU A 17 -5.13 -5.45 -4.22
N ARG A 18 -3.82 -5.18 -4.30
CA ARG A 18 -2.79 -6.13 -3.84
C ARG A 18 -2.84 -6.37 -2.33
N SER A 19 -3.21 -5.34 -1.57
CA SER A 19 -3.34 -5.43 -0.12
C SER A 19 -4.51 -6.32 0.32
N PHE A 20 -5.54 -6.43 -0.52
CA PHE A 20 -6.74 -7.23 -0.25
C PHE A 20 -6.44 -8.74 -0.14
N ASP A 21 -5.48 -9.22 -0.93
CA ASP A 21 -5.06 -10.63 -0.96
C ASP A 21 -3.92 -10.95 0.04
N ILE A 22 -3.51 -9.99 0.87
CA ILE A 22 -2.53 -10.25 1.94
C ILE A 22 -3.13 -11.27 2.91
N GLN A 23 -2.47 -12.43 2.99
CA GLN A 23 -2.81 -13.52 3.88
C GLN A 23 -1.87 -13.51 5.07
N LYS A 24 -2.46 -13.37 6.26
CA LYS A 24 -1.77 -13.53 7.53
C LYS A 24 -2.14 -14.87 8.13
N LYS A 25 -1.15 -15.75 8.28
CA LYS A 25 -1.34 -17.06 8.90
C LYS A 25 -1.05 -16.95 10.40
N GLU A 26 -2.08 -17.03 11.22
CA GLU A 26 -1.97 -17.06 12.67
C GLU A 26 -2.29 -18.48 13.15
N GLY A 27 -1.23 -19.28 13.35
CA GLY A 27 -1.36 -20.70 13.66
C GLY A 27 -2.03 -21.50 12.54
N ASN A 28 -3.18 -22.11 12.84
CA ASN A 28 -3.97 -22.90 11.88
C ASN A 28 -5.05 -22.08 11.14
N ARG A 29 -5.13 -20.76 11.38
CA ARG A 29 -6.10 -19.88 10.74
C ARG A 29 -5.40 -18.95 9.76
N THR A 30 -5.94 -18.88 8.54
CA THR A 30 -5.58 -17.86 7.55
C THR A 30 -6.57 -16.72 7.65
N THR A 31 -6.09 -15.53 7.95
CA THR A 31 -6.88 -14.30 8.03
C THR A 31 -6.43 -13.34 6.93
N TYR A 32 -7.37 -12.56 6.39
CA TYR A 32 -7.11 -11.56 5.36
C TYR A 32 -7.29 -10.16 5.98
N PRO A 33 -6.29 -9.63 6.71
CA PRO A 33 -6.42 -8.35 7.41
C PRO A 33 -6.58 -7.16 6.46
N GLY A 34 -6.12 -7.29 5.21
CA GLY A 34 -6.30 -6.27 4.18
C GLY A 34 -7.68 -6.26 3.51
N ARG A 35 -8.56 -7.21 3.85
CA ARG A 35 -9.90 -7.31 3.27
C ARG A 35 -10.87 -6.34 3.97
N TYR A 36 -11.61 -5.56 3.19
CA TYR A 36 -12.62 -4.60 3.70
C TYR A 36 -12.09 -3.46 4.58
N ILE A 37 -10.78 -3.18 4.55
CA ILE A 37 -10.20 -2.02 5.26
C ILE A 37 -10.00 -0.84 4.32
N LYS A 38 -10.23 0.37 4.83
CA LYS A 38 -9.89 1.61 4.13
C LYS A 38 -8.43 1.91 4.38
N LEU A 39 -7.58 1.88 3.36
CA LEU A 39 -6.17 2.23 3.50
C LEU A 39 -6.00 3.75 3.64
N LEU A 40 -5.23 4.17 4.63
CA LEU A 40 -4.91 5.58 4.87
C LEU A 40 -3.53 5.90 4.29
N TRP A 41 -3.52 6.67 3.20
CA TRP A 41 -2.32 7.11 2.50
C TRP A 41 -1.77 8.42 3.08
N ASP A 42 -0.47 8.41 3.37
CA ASP A 42 0.33 9.57 3.72
C ASP A 42 1.22 9.91 2.52
N GLY A 43 0.80 10.90 1.71
CA GLY A 43 1.51 11.35 0.51
C GLY A 43 2.93 11.87 0.76
N PRO A 44 3.16 12.77 1.74
CA PRO A 44 4.50 13.26 2.09
C PRO A 44 5.48 12.12 2.40
N ASN A 45 5.05 11.16 3.23
CA ASN A 45 5.88 10.01 3.60
C ASN A 45 5.73 8.82 2.67
N MET A 46 4.90 8.93 1.61
CA MET A 46 4.52 7.87 0.67
C MET A 46 4.41 6.52 1.39
N LYS A 47 3.47 6.43 2.32
CA LYS A 47 3.25 5.22 3.13
C LYS A 47 1.80 5.06 3.53
N ILE A 48 1.42 3.83 3.80
CA ILE A 48 0.17 3.46 4.47
C ILE A 48 0.38 3.55 5.97
N THR A 49 -0.50 4.26 6.66
CA THR A 49 -0.36 4.53 8.10
C THR A 49 -1.13 3.57 8.99
N ASN A 50 -2.13 2.89 8.45
CA ASN A 50 -3.02 2.01 9.22
C ASN A 50 -2.87 0.52 8.90
N PHE A 51 -2.04 0.17 7.91
CA PHE A 51 -1.80 -1.20 7.52
C PHE A 51 -0.37 -1.35 6.99
N ASP A 52 0.56 -1.65 7.90
CA ASP A 52 1.99 -1.75 7.59
C ASP A 52 2.30 -2.82 6.56
N GLU A 53 1.54 -3.91 6.52
CA GLU A 53 1.75 -4.97 5.54
C GLU A 53 1.50 -4.48 4.11
N ALA A 54 0.64 -3.47 3.89
CA ALA A 54 0.49 -2.87 2.55
C ALA A 54 1.72 -2.06 2.10
N ASN A 55 2.56 -1.59 3.03
CA ASN A 55 3.80 -0.90 2.68
C ASN A 55 4.79 -1.80 1.93
N GLN A 56 4.63 -3.13 1.95
CA GLN A 56 5.42 -4.04 1.11
C GLN A 56 5.23 -3.78 -0.40
N PHE A 57 4.08 -3.24 -0.79
CA PHE A 57 3.77 -2.87 -2.18
C PHE A 57 4.11 -1.41 -2.46
N VAL A 58 4.37 -0.61 -1.42
CA VAL A 58 4.88 0.75 -1.54
C VAL A 58 6.39 0.69 -1.71
N LYS A 59 6.83 0.69 -2.97
CA LYS A 59 8.27 0.82 -3.25
C LYS A 59 8.64 2.29 -3.20
N ARG A 60 9.46 2.67 -2.20
CA ARG A 60 10.08 4.00 -2.13
C ARG A 60 11.60 3.88 -2.08
N ASP A 61 12.17 3.44 -3.19
CA ASP A 61 13.61 3.61 -3.46
C ASP A 61 13.73 4.47 -4.72
N TYR A 62 13.63 5.79 -4.53
CA TYR A 62 14.21 6.71 -5.50
C TYR A 62 15.72 6.59 -5.29
N ARG A 63 16.37 5.80 -6.13
CA ARG A 63 17.81 5.55 -6.05
C ARG A 63 18.52 6.90 -5.97
N THR A 64 19.15 7.19 -4.84
CA THR A 64 20.01 8.36 -4.69
C THR A 64 21.33 8.01 -5.38
N GLY A 65 21.45 8.35 -6.66
CA GLY A 65 22.71 8.15 -7.39
C GLY A 65 22.60 8.27 -8.90
N TRP A 66 22.92 9.48 -9.35
CA TRP A 66 23.32 10.00 -10.68
C TRP A 66 22.42 9.77 -11.89
#